data_AF-A0A834KMC0-F1
#
_entry.id   AF-A0A834KMC0-F1
#
_cell.length_a   1.000
_cell.length_b   1.000
_cell.length_c   1.000
_cell.angle_alpha   90.00
_cell.angle_beta   90.00
_cell.angle_gamma   90.00
#
_symmetry.space_group_name_H-M   'P 1'
#
loop_
_entity.id
_entity.type
_entity.pdbx_description
1 polymer ?
#
loop_
_entity_poly.entity_id
_entity_poly.type
_entity_poly.pdbx_seq_one_letter_code
_entity_poly.pdbx_strand_id
1 'polypeptide(L)'
;MDSDVEKLQSLLLDTNLPSTIHDLKNPTEDFVINLIVTFLTWFKIDVNSINKPTFEQQVAMSCVEDTDIVSIINLHVIMRQICDRIFIKDFCISDITNCGSKRIRKFARYLANFILYATNKESDMEDIIKEIHSKAKKLEELQERKRNILTVKNEKAMNISKQLSLKEKYEMEIQKMQSLIEDNETRKLELQEEMIVIEEKRQKVVEDYNAHKLEAQRVDKTIAELKLEVVNSPEEYKTRLYNLEEQNKAKIEEREKMQDTFLAKNELVKKYENILSFVQKQYEKFSEIRDIYEHLKKTNIQGENIKKQVDTMKNDITELIKKHKMQEDHQGSTIDEIHAQTKERLTTVRELHAQLLSNKKLAVVKLEENKVLYNESCMDKNKIKDLIKKIEGETSAFIKNCQELYNNEIRNEINLQKYFNRAWEESHNNIE
;
A
#
# COMPACT_ATOMS: atom_id res chain seq x y z
N MET A 1 30.54 -66.58 -21.49
CA MET A 1 30.20 -65.98 -20.19
C MET A 1 30.14 -64.45 -20.24
N ASP A 2 30.83 -63.78 -21.19
CA ASP A 2 30.82 -62.31 -21.29
C ASP A 2 29.47 -61.68 -21.72
N SER A 3 28.69 -62.37 -22.57
CA SER A 3 27.37 -61.90 -23.02
C SER A 3 26.36 -61.66 -21.87
N ASP A 4 26.51 -62.31 -20.71
CA ASP A 4 25.64 -62.08 -19.54
C ASP A 4 26.05 -60.83 -18.74
N VAL A 5 27.32 -60.41 -18.83
CA VAL A 5 27.83 -59.21 -18.15
C VAL A 5 27.45 -57.95 -18.92
N GLU A 6 27.54 -57.98 -20.25
CA GLU A 6 27.13 -56.86 -21.11
C GLU A 6 25.63 -56.57 -21.00
N LYS A 7 24.80 -57.62 -20.97
CA LYS A 7 23.35 -57.49 -20.74
C LYS A 7 23.04 -56.88 -19.38
N LEU A 8 23.76 -57.29 -18.33
CA LEU A 8 23.61 -56.71 -17.00
C LEU A 8 24.04 -55.24 -16.99
N GLN A 9 25.14 -54.90 -17.66
CA GLN A 9 25.58 -53.51 -17.74
C GLN A 9 24.55 -52.62 -18.43
N SER A 10 24.01 -53.07 -19.57
CA SER A 10 22.92 -52.35 -20.26
C SER A 10 21.74 -52.12 -19.32
N LEU A 11 21.29 -53.17 -18.62
CA LEU A 11 20.20 -53.09 -17.66
C LEU A 11 20.48 -52.07 -16.55
N LEU A 12 21.71 -52.05 -16.01
CA LEU A 12 22.10 -51.11 -14.96
C LEU A 12 22.07 -49.67 -15.48
N LEU A 13 22.62 -49.42 -16.66
CA LEU A 13 22.60 -48.10 -17.30
C LEU A 13 21.17 -47.63 -17.61
N ASP A 14 20.30 -48.52 -18.10
CA ASP A 14 18.89 -48.21 -18.36
C ASP A 14 18.14 -47.81 -17.07
N THR A 15 18.57 -48.36 -15.92
CA THR A 15 18.05 -48.00 -14.59
C THR A 15 18.80 -46.85 -13.92
N ASN A 16 19.72 -46.18 -14.62
CA ASN A 16 20.61 -45.13 -14.11
C ASN A 16 21.48 -45.55 -12.91
N LEU A 17 21.82 -46.84 -12.81
CA LEU A 17 22.80 -47.34 -11.85
C LEU A 17 24.21 -47.30 -12.44
N PRO A 18 25.21 -46.77 -11.70
CA PRO A 18 26.56 -46.62 -12.23
C PRO A 18 27.19 -48.01 -12.41
N SER A 19 27.71 -48.29 -13.60
CA SER A 19 28.48 -49.52 -13.84
C SER A 19 29.34 -49.46 -15.11
N THR A 20 30.52 -50.08 -15.03
CA THR A 20 31.33 -50.45 -16.19
C THR A 20 31.51 -51.98 -16.25
N ILE A 21 31.84 -52.51 -17.43
CA ILE A 21 32.17 -53.95 -17.56
C ILE A 21 33.33 -54.32 -16.64
N HIS A 22 34.30 -53.42 -16.48
CA HIS A 22 35.46 -53.62 -15.61
C HIS A 22 35.01 -53.79 -14.15
N ASP A 23 34.16 -52.90 -13.65
CA ASP A 23 33.68 -52.93 -12.26
C ASP A 23 32.86 -54.19 -11.96
N LEU A 24 32.07 -54.67 -12.92
CA LEU A 24 31.30 -55.92 -12.77
C LEU A 24 32.18 -57.18 -12.80
N LYS A 25 33.36 -57.11 -13.45
CA LYS A 25 34.35 -58.20 -13.48
C LYS A 25 35.25 -58.17 -12.25
N ASN A 26 35.66 -56.98 -11.83
CA ASN A 26 36.60 -56.69 -10.75
C ASN A 26 36.01 -55.58 -9.83
N PRO A 27 35.04 -55.90 -8.96
CA PRO A 27 34.41 -54.90 -8.11
C PRO A 27 35.38 -54.33 -7.08
N THR A 28 35.41 -53.01 -6.97
CA THR A 28 36.07 -52.28 -5.89
C THR A 28 35.06 -51.86 -4.83
N GLU A 29 35.52 -51.60 -3.61
CA GLU A 29 34.67 -51.08 -2.52
C GLU A 29 33.97 -49.78 -2.94
N ASP A 30 34.72 -48.82 -3.50
CA ASP A 30 34.18 -47.54 -3.99
C ASP A 30 33.05 -47.74 -5.01
N PHE A 31 33.21 -48.71 -5.92
CA PHE A 31 32.18 -49.03 -6.90
C PHE A 31 30.90 -49.53 -6.22
N VAL A 32 31.04 -50.46 -5.26
CA VAL A 32 29.88 -51.04 -4.56
C VAL A 32 29.18 -49.98 -3.70
N ILE A 33 29.93 -49.15 -2.99
CA ILE A 33 29.39 -48.02 -2.24
C ILE A 33 28.64 -47.08 -3.18
N ASN A 34 29.25 -46.68 -4.31
CA ASN A 34 28.61 -45.78 -5.27
C ASN A 34 27.33 -46.38 -5.88
N LEU A 35 27.32 -47.68 -6.19
CA LEU A 35 26.14 -48.39 -6.66
C LEU A 35 24.99 -48.34 -5.63
N ILE A 36 25.31 -48.62 -4.37
CA ILE A 36 24.34 -48.59 -3.25
C ILE A 36 23.83 -47.18 -3.01
N VAL A 37 24.73 -46.20 -2.92
CA VAL A 37 24.40 -44.79 -2.71
C VAL A 37 23.49 -44.28 -3.82
N THR A 38 23.79 -44.62 -5.08
CA THR A 38 22.95 -44.22 -6.21
C THR A 38 21.56 -44.87 -6.12
N PHE A 39 21.49 -46.15 -5.78
CA PHE A 39 20.22 -46.85 -5.57
C PHE A 39 19.39 -46.20 -4.45
N LEU A 40 19.99 -45.91 -3.29
CA LEU A 40 19.29 -45.26 -2.17
C LEU A 40 18.80 -43.85 -2.53
N THR A 41 19.64 -43.09 -3.25
CA THR A 41 19.31 -41.74 -3.72
C THR A 41 18.17 -41.76 -4.73
N TRP A 42 18.06 -42.81 -5.55
CA TRP A 42 16.94 -43.00 -6.47
C TRP A 42 15.61 -43.01 -5.72
N PHE A 43 15.55 -43.74 -4.60
CA PHE A 43 14.39 -43.79 -3.69
C PHE A 43 14.30 -42.61 -2.70
N LYS A 44 15.06 -41.52 -2.94
CA LYS A 44 15.08 -40.30 -2.11
C LYS A 44 15.43 -40.55 -0.64
N ILE A 45 16.22 -41.59 -0.37
CA ILE A 45 16.77 -41.84 0.96
C ILE A 45 17.98 -40.92 1.15
N ASP A 46 18.01 -40.15 2.24
CA ASP A 46 19.08 -39.20 2.52
C ASP A 46 20.37 -39.91 2.94
N VAL A 47 21.24 -40.18 1.97
CA VAL A 47 22.53 -40.83 2.20
C VAL A 47 23.45 -39.98 3.09
N ASN A 48 23.33 -38.65 3.09
CA ASN A 48 24.15 -37.80 3.95
C ASN A 48 23.83 -38.02 5.43
N SER A 49 22.58 -38.39 5.74
CA SER A 49 22.20 -38.80 7.10
C SER A 49 22.76 -40.17 7.46
N ILE A 50 22.85 -41.10 6.50
CA ILE A 50 23.39 -42.46 6.69
C ILE A 50 24.89 -42.41 6.99
N ASN A 51 25.62 -41.55 6.27
CA ASN A 51 27.06 -41.39 6.42
C ASN A 51 27.47 -40.74 7.75
N LYS A 52 26.51 -40.22 8.52
CA LYS A 52 26.76 -39.62 9.83
C LYS A 52 26.51 -40.64 10.94
N PRO A 53 27.35 -40.67 11.98
CA PRO A 53 27.08 -41.47 13.17
C PRO A 53 25.77 -41.02 13.85
N THR A 54 24.95 -41.97 14.32
CA THR A 54 23.80 -41.66 15.18
C THR A 54 24.26 -41.11 16.52
N PHE A 55 23.35 -40.50 17.28
CA PHE A 55 23.71 -39.96 18.59
C PHE A 55 24.32 -41.03 19.52
N GLU A 56 23.75 -42.24 19.54
CA GLU A 56 24.25 -43.36 20.33
C GLU A 56 25.64 -43.82 19.87
N GLN A 57 25.88 -43.82 18.55
CA GLN A 57 27.20 -44.12 17.98
C GLN A 57 28.21 -43.03 18.36
N GLN A 58 27.84 -41.75 18.28
CA GLN A 58 28.71 -40.62 18.67
C GLN A 58 29.12 -40.70 20.14
N VAL A 59 28.20 -41.11 21.03
CA VAL A 59 28.49 -41.29 22.46
C VAL A 59 29.41 -42.50 22.71
N ALA A 60 29.33 -43.53 21.87
CA ALA A 60 30.15 -44.74 21.98
C ALA A 60 31.53 -44.63 21.29
N MET A 61 31.69 -43.72 20.34
CA MET A 61 32.94 -43.49 19.62
C MET A 61 33.95 -42.76 20.50
N SER A 62 35.13 -43.35 20.69
CA SER A 62 36.24 -42.73 21.43
C SER A 62 37.07 -41.76 20.59
N CYS A 63 37.03 -41.87 19.25
CA CYS A 63 37.83 -41.08 18.31
C CYS A 63 37.00 -40.66 17.08
N VAL A 64 37.33 -39.49 16.50
CA VAL A 64 36.65 -38.93 15.31
C VAL A 64 37.05 -39.67 14.02
N GLU A 65 38.15 -40.41 14.03
CA GLU A 65 38.71 -41.13 12.87
C GLU A 65 37.89 -42.39 12.48
N ASP A 66 36.96 -42.83 13.31
CA ASP A 66 36.12 -44.02 13.05
C ASP A 66 34.89 -43.73 12.15
N THR A 67 34.75 -42.51 11.64
CA THR A 67 33.57 -42.09 10.85
C THR A 67 33.35 -42.90 9.58
N ASP A 68 34.42 -43.31 8.91
CA ASP A 68 34.33 -44.06 7.65
C ASP A 68 33.79 -45.48 7.90
N ILE A 69 34.24 -46.13 8.97
CA ILE A 69 33.75 -47.46 9.39
C ILE A 69 32.27 -47.36 9.81
N VAL A 70 31.90 -46.31 10.54
CA VAL A 70 30.50 -46.09 10.93
C VAL A 70 29.60 -45.89 9.71
N SER A 71 30.06 -45.17 8.68
CA SER A 71 29.30 -45.00 7.45
C SER A 71 29.02 -46.35 6.76
N ILE A 72 30.00 -47.25 6.71
CA ILE A 72 29.86 -48.59 6.12
C ILE A 72 28.90 -49.46 6.94
N ILE A 73 28.97 -49.39 8.28
CA ILE A 73 28.06 -50.12 9.17
C ILE A 73 26.62 -49.63 8.98
N ASN A 74 26.40 -48.31 8.94
CA ASN A 74 25.07 -47.74 8.74
C ASN A 74 24.52 -48.11 7.36
N LEU A 75 25.36 -48.07 6.33
CA LEU A 75 25.00 -48.51 4.98
C LEU A 75 24.62 -49.99 4.95
N HIS A 76 25.39 -50.85 5.63
CA HIS A 76 25.09 -52.28 5.76
C HIS A 76 23.73 -52.51 6.42
N VAL A 77 23.44 -51.84 7.54
CA VAL A 77 22.19 -52.02 8.29
C VAL A 77 20.98 -51.67 7.42
N ILE A 78 21.04 -50.53 6.73
CA ILE A 78 19.94 -50.07 5.86
C ILE A 78 19.79 -51.00 4.66
N MET A 79 20.89 -51.33 4.00
CA MET A 79 20.84 -52.22 2.84
C MET A 79 20.39 -53.61 3.21
N ARG A 80 20.75 -54.14 4.38
CA ARG A 80 20.25 -55.45 4.83
C ARG A 80 18.73 -55.46 4.94
N GLN A 81 18.13 -54.42 5.53
CA GLN A 81 16.67 -54.31 5.64
C GLN A 81 15.99 -54.24 4.27
N ILE A 82 16.59 -53.51 3.32
CA ILE A 82 16.06 -53.41 1.95
C ILE A 82 16.23 -54.75 1.22
N CYS A 83 17.42 -55.33 1.26
CA CYS A 83 17.77 -56.61 0.66
C CYS A 83 16.82 -57.73 1.08
N ASP A 84 16.48 -57.81 2.36
CA ASP A 84 15.52 -58.79 2.89
C ASP A 84 14.13 -58.64 2.26
N ARG A 85 13.74 -57.42 1.88
CA ARG A 85 12.46 -57.12 1.19
C ARG A 85 12.52 -57.38 -0.31
N ILE A 86 13.70 -57.31 -0.94
CA ILE A 86 13.90 -57.58 -2.37
C ILE A 86 14.49 -58.97 -2.65
N PHE A 87 14.26 -59.92 -1.73
CA PHE A 87 14.64 -61.33 -1.84
C PHE A 87 16.15 -61.62 -1.90
N ILE A 88 16.98 -60.67 -1.47
CA ILE A 88 18.42 -60.86 -1.28
C ILE A 88 18.66 -61.23 0.18
N LYS A 89 18.61 -62.52 0.48
CA LYS A 89 18.95 -63.03 1.80
C LYS A 89 20.46 -62.99 2.02
N ASP A 90 20.86 -62.80 3.27
CA ASP A 90 22.25 -62.88 3.73
C ASP A 90 23.15 -61.76 3.19
N PHE A 91 22.67 -60.51 3.15
CA PHE A 91 23.51 -59.34 2.83
C PHE A 91 24.46 -59.03 4.01
N CYS A 92 25.76 -59.11 3.74
CA CYS A 92 26.82 -59.00 4.73
C CYS A 92 27.69 -57.75 4.51
N ILE A 93 28.40 -57.30 5.53
CA ILE A 93 29.30 -56.14 5.40
C ILE A 93 30.42 -56.38 4.37
N SER A 94 30.86 -57.63 4.21
CA SER A 94 31.81 -58.03 3.16
C SER A 94 31.26 -57.89 1.76
N ASP A 95 29.93 -57.88 1.57
CA ASP A 95 29.32 -57.59 0.27
C ASP A 95 29.54 -56.12 -0.13
N ILE A 96 29.92 -55.23 0.81
CA ILE A 96 30.29 -53.83 0.56
C ILE A 96 31.81 -53.70 0.42
N THR A 97 32.57 -54.19 1.39
CA THR A 97 34.02 -53.94 1.47
C THR A 97 34.88 -54.88 0.61
N ASN A 98 34.41 -56.09 0.30
CA ASN A 98 35.16 -57.06 -0.50
C ASN A 98 34.22 -58.00 -1.27
N CYS A 99 33.42 -57.43 -2.16
CA CYS A 99 32.39 -58.17 -2.87
C CYS A 99 32.99 -59.06 -3.98
N GLY A 100 32.61 -60.34 -4.03
CA GLY A 100 33.02 -61.20 -5.14
C GLY A 100 32.30 -60.84 -6.45
N SER A 101 32.97 -60.98 -7.59
CA SER A 101 32.41 -60.61 -8.92
C SER A 101 31.10 -61.32 -9.29
N LYS A 102 30.89 -62.56 -8.84
CA LYS A 102 29.60 -63.25 -9.01
C LYS A 102 28.49 -62.69 -8.11
N ARG A 103 28.86 -62.30 -6.88
CA ARG A 103 27.94 -61.80 -5.85
C ARG A 103 27.46 -60.40 -6.20
N ILE A 104 28.37 -59.50 -6.58
CA ILE A 104 28.02 -58.13 -7.01
C ILE A 104 27.11 -58.13 -8.24
N ARG A 105 27.37 -59.00 -9.23
CA ARG A 105 26.51 -59.10 -10.43
C ARG A 105 25.10 -59.55 -10.09
N LYS A 106 24.95 -60.52 -9.17
CA LYS A 106 23.64 -60.94 -8.68
C LYS A 106 22.96 -59.79 -7.94
N PHE A 107 23.66 -59.15 -7.01
CA PHE A 107 23.16 -58.03 -6.22
C PHE A 107 22.68 -56.86 -7.10
N ALA A 108 23.53 -56.37 -8.00
CA ALA A 108 23.22 -55.28 -8.94
C ALA A 108 22.00 -55.60 -9.82
N ARG A 109 21.87 -56.86 -10.28
CA ARG A 109 20.69 -57.31 -11.05
C ARG A 109 19.40 -57.19 -10.25
N TYR A 110 19.39 -57.56 -8.97
CA TYR A 110 18.21 -57.40 -8.12
C TYR A 110 17.87 -55.94 -7.88
N LEU A 111 18.87 -55.07 -7.66
CA LEU A 111 18.65 -53.64 -7.51
C LEU A 111 18.00 -53.04 -8.76
N ALA A 112 18.54 -53.33 -9.95
CA ALA A 112 18.00 -52.85 -11.22
C ALA A 112 16.57 -53.36 -11.45
N ASN A 113 16.32 -54.65 -11.22
CA ASN A 113 14.98 -55.22 -11.36
C ASN A 113 13.96 -54.58 -10.40
N PHE A 114 14.39 -54.24 -9.18
CA PHE A 114 13.53 -53.56 -8.23
C PHE A 114 13.22 -52.12 -8.66
N ILE A 115 14.20 -51.40 -9.19
CA ILE A 115 13.96 -50.07 -9.79
C ILE A 115 12.95 -50.18 -10.92
N LEU A 116 13.12 -51.11 -11.87
CA LEU A 116 12.15 -51.31 -12.95
C LEU A 116 10.75 -51.64 -12.44
N TYR A 117 10.65 -52.51 -11.42
CA TYR A 117 9.38 -52.80 -10.78
C TYR A 117 8.75 -51.55 -10.16
N ALA A 118 9.53 -50.75 -9.43
CA ALA A 118 9.08 -49.51 -8.80
C ALA A 118 8.59 -48.50 -9.85
N THR A 119 9.35 -48.27 -10.93
CA THR A 119 8.96 -47.37 -12.03
C THR A 119 7.66 -47.82 -12.70
N ASN A 120 7.51 -49.12 -12.95
CA ASN A 120 6.26 -49.65 -13.51
C ASN A 120 5.08 -49.45 -12.55
N LYS A 121 5.30 -49.61 -11.24
CA LYS A 121 4.27 -49.35 -10.22
C LYS A 121 3.97 -47.87 -10.00
N GLU A 122 4.93 -46.99 -10.22
CA GLU A 122 4.70 -45.55 -10.23
C GLU A 122 3.76 -45.16 -11.37
N SER A 123 3.93 -45.75 -12.56
CA SER A 123 3.02 -45.57 -13.69
C SER A 123 1.57 -46.02 -13.35
N ASP A 124 1.40 -47.10 -12.59
CA ASP A 124 0.06 -47.53 -12.12
C ASP A 124 -0.57 -46.52 -11.14
N MET A 125 0.23 -45.68 -10.47
CA MET A 125 -0.21 -44.68 -9.49
C MET A 125 -0.23 -43.24 -10.03
N GLU A 126 0.11 -43.05 -11.31
CA GLU A 126 0.26 -41.74 -11.95
C GLU A 126 -0.97 -40.84 -11.78
N ASP A 127 -2.17 -41.41 -11.87
CA ASP A 127 -3.42 -40.65 -11.69
C ASP A 127 -3.59 -40.14 -10.26
N ILE A 128 -3.22 -40.93 -9.25
CA ILE A 128 -3.24 -40.53 -7.84
C ILE A 128 -2.22 -39.42 -7.60
N ILE A 129 -1.02 -39.56 -8.17
CA ILE A 129 0.04 -38.56 -8.08
C ILE A 129 -0.42 -37.23 -8.71
N LYS A 130 -1.03 -37.27 -9.89
CA LYS A 130 -1.63 -36.10 -10.55
C LYS A 130 -2.72 -35.45 -9.70
N GLU A 131 -3.57 -36.25 -9.06
CA GLU A 131 -4.62 -35.74 -8.18
C GLU A 131 -4.02 -35.00 -6.97
N ILE A 132 -2.99 -35.57 -6.33
CA ILE A 132 -2.29 -34.95 -5.20
C ILE A 132 -1.68 -33.61 -5.63
N HIS A 133 -0.97 -33.56 -6.76
CA HIS A 133 -0.38 -32.33 -7.29
C HIS A 133 -1.45 -31.27 -7.61
N SER A 134 -2.57 -31.66 -8.21
CA SER A 134 -3.69 -30.77 -8.50
C SER A 134 -4.29 -30.18 -7.22
N LYS A 135 -4.47 -31.01 -6.18
CA LYS A 135 -4.95 -30.56 -4.85
C LYS A 135 -3.95 -29.63 -4.17
N ALA A 136 -2.66 -29.94 -4.21
CA ALA A 136 -1.60 -29.09 -3.66
C ALA A 136 -1.59 -27.71 -4.34
N LYS A 137 -1.65 -27.67 -5.67
CA LYS A 137 -1.73 -26.42 -6.43
C LYS A 137 -2.97 -25.58 -6.07
N LYS A 138 -4.14 -26.22 -5.96
CA LYS A 138 -5.37 -25.54 -5.52
C LYS A 138 -5.22 -24.95 -4.11
N LEU A 139 -4.55 -25.66 -3.21
CA LEU A 139 -4.29 -25.18 -1.85
C LEU A 139 -3.39 -23.93 -1.87
N GLU A 140 -2.32 -23.94 -2.66
CA GLU A 140 -1.44 -22.78 -2.83
C GLU A 140 -2.21 -21.57 -3.41
N GLU A 141 -3.03 -21.78 -4.44
CA GLU A 141 -3.88 -20.72 -5.02
C GLU A 141 -4.86 -20.14 -3.98
N LEU A 142 -5.42 -20.97 -3.11
CA LEU A 142 -6.31 -20.51 -2.03
C LEU A 142 -5.54 -19.74 -0.95
N GLN A 143 -4.33 -20.17 -0.59
CA GLN A 143 -3.47 -19.45 0.36
C GLN A 143 -3.05 -18.09 -0.20
N GLU A 144 -2.74 -18.01 -1.48
CA GLU A 144 -2.45 -16.75 -2.16
C GLU A 144 -3.65 -15.81 -2.17
N ARG A 145 -4.84 -16.31 -2.55
CA ARG A 145 -6.09 -15.52 -2.48
C ARG A 145 -6.37 -15.03 -1.06
N LYS A 146 -6.17 -15.86 -0.04
CA LYS A 146 -6.33 -15.48 1.37
C LYS A 146 -5.40 -14.32 1.74
N ARG A 147 -4.12 -14.37 1.33
CA ARG A 147 -3.16 -13.29 1.57
C ARG A 147 -3.61 -11.98 0.91
N ASN A 148 -4.03 -12.05 -0.36
CA ASN A 148 -4.51 -10.87 -1.09
C ASN A 148 -5.79 -10.27 -0.50
N ILE A 149 -6.71 -11.09 0.02
CA ILE A 149 -7.89 -10.58 0.73
C ILE A 149 -7.49 -9.88 2.03
N LEU A 150 -6.49 -10.41 2.75
CA LEU A 150 -6.01 -9.82 4.00
C LEU A 150 -5.36 -8.46 3.78
N THR A 151 -4.55 -8.31 2.72
CA THR A 151 -3.91 -7.04 2.37
C THR A 151 -4.95 -5.97 2.05
N VAL A 152 -5.91 -6.28 1.18
CA VAL A 152 -7.01 -5.35 0.83
C VAL A 152 -7.85 -4.97 2.06
N LYS A 153 -8.13 -5.92 2.95
CA LYS A 153 -8.85 -5.64 4.20
C LYS A 153 -8.09 -4.66 5.09
N ASN A 154 -6.78 -4.85 5.22
CA ASN A 154 -5.92 -3.98 6.04
C ASN A 154 -5.80 -2.58 5.44
N GLU A 155 -5.64 -2.46 4.12
CA GLU A 155 -5.64 -1.17 3.43
C GLU A 155 -6.95 -0.41 3.65
N LYS A 156 -8.09 -1.10 3.53
CA LYS A 156 -9.41 -0.51 3.79
C LYS A 156 -9.52 -0.03 5.24
N ALA A 157 -9.07 -0.83 6.21
CA ALA A 157 -9.08 -0.45 7.62
C ALA A 157 -8.20 0.77 7.90
N MET A 158 -7.00 0.83 7.29
CA MET A 158 -6.10 1.98 7.40
C MET A 158 -6.74 3.24 6.81
N ASN A 159 -7.40 3.14 5.65
CA ASN A 159 -8.07 4.26 5.03
C ASN A 159 -9.23 4.79 5.89
N ILE A 160 -10.05 3.89 6.45
CA ILE A 160 -11.14 4.26 7.38
C ILE A 160 -10.57 4.99 8.61
N SER A 161 -9.47 4.49 9.20
CA SER A 161 -8.81 5.14 10.33
C SER A 161 -8.29 6.54 9.99
N LYS A 162 -7.68 6.72 8.81
CA LYS A 162 -7.28 8.05 8.31
C LYS A 162 -8.47 8.98 8.17
N GLN A 163 -9.57 8.51 7.57
CA GLN A 163 -10.78 9.31 7.41
C GLN A 163 -11.40 9.71 8.76
N LEU A 164 -11.42 8.81 9.74
CA LEU A 164 -11.87 9.10 11.10
C LEU A 164 -10.99 10.17 11.77
N SER A 165 -9.66 10.05 11.66
CA SER A 165 -8.75 11.05 12.24
C SER A 165 -8.92 12.44 11.62
N LEU A 166 -9.21 12.52 10.31
CA LEU A 166 -9.51 13.78 9.63
C LEU A 166 -10.84 14.35 10.09
N LYS A 167 -11.85 13.49 10.26
CA LYS A 167 -13.16 13.88 10.79
C LYS A 167 -13.04 14.48 12.20
N GLU A 168 -12.33 13.82 13.11
CA GLU A 168 -12.08 14.32 14.47
C GLU A 168 -11.35 15.67 14.45
N LYS A 169 -10.36 15.85 13.56
CA LYS A 169 -9.68 17.13 13.39
C LYS A 169 -10.64 18.24 12.97
N TYR A 170 -11.51 17.99 12.00
CA TYR A 170 -12.50 18.96 11.56
C TYR A 170 -13.55 19.26 12.64
N GLU A 171 -13.97 18.26 13.42
CA GLU A 171 -14.88 18.47 14.55
C GLU A 171 -14.26 19.41 15.60
N MET A 172 -12.99 19.23 15.93
CA MET A 172 -12.27 20.16 16.84
C MET A 172 -12.18 21.58 16.27
N GLU A 173 -11.92 21.72 14.97
CA GLU A 173 -11.81 23.03 14.32
C GLU A 173 -13.18 23.75 14.27
N ILE A 174 -14.26 23.02 14.00
CA ILE A 174 -15.63 23.53 14.07
C ILE A 174 -15.96 24.00 15.48
N GLN A 175 -15.66 23.20 16.51
CA GLN A 175 -15.90 23.60 17.91
C GLN A 175 -15.13 24.87 18.29
N LYS A 176 -13.87 24.99 17.85
CA LYS A 176 -13.08 26.19 18.07
C LYS A 176 -13.69 27.42 17.40
N MET A 177 -14.17 27.28 16.16
CA MET A 177 -14.82 28.37 15.44
C MET A 177 -16.15 28.76 16.08
N GLN A 178 -16.93 27.80 16.57
CA GLN A 178 -18.17 28.06 17.30
C GLN A 178 -17.91 28.87 18.57
N SER A 179 -16.91 28.48 19.38
CA SER A 179 -16.51 29.24 20.56
C SER A 179 -16.06 30.66 20.23
N LEU A 180 -15.31 30.87 19.14
CA LEU A 180 -14.93 32.21 18.69
C LEU A 180 -16.13 33.06 18.25
N ILE A 181 -17.15 32.44 17.65
CA ILE A 181 -18.38 33.14 17.28
C ILE A 181 -19.13 33.58 18.54
N GLU A 182 -19.30 32.69 19.52
CA GLU A 182 -19.96 33.00 20.81
C GLU A 182 -19.23 34.12 21.56
N ASP A 183 -17.90 34.09 21.62
CA ASP A 183 -17.09 35.14 22.24
C ASP A 183 -17.28 36.50 21.53
N ASN A 184 -17.30 36.49 20.19
CA ASN A 184 -17.52 37.70 19.41
C ASN A 184 -18.94 38.25 19.55
N GLU A 185 -19.95 37.39 19.64
CA GLU A 185 -21.33 37.80 19.90
C GLU A 185 -21.47 38.44 21.28
N THR A 186 -20.84 37.85 22.29
CA THR A 186 -20.80 38.41 23.66
C THR A 186 -20.16 39.80 23.64
N ARG A 187 -19.00 39.92 23.01
CA ARG A 187 -18.28 41.20 22.91
C ARG A 187 -19.04 42.25 22.11
N LYS A 188 -19.81 41.84 21.10
CA LYS A 188 -20.69 42.73 20.34
C LYS A 188 -21.81 43.29 21.23
N LEU A 189 -22.41 42.48 22.10
CA LEU A 189 -23.41 42.92 23.05
C LEU A 189 -22.83 43.92 24.05
N GLU A 190 -21.65 43.63 24.60
CA GLU A 190 -20.93 44.56 25.50
C GLU A 190 -20.68 45.92 24.83
N LEU A 191 -20.19 45.93 23.59
CA LEU A 191 -19.97 47.16 22.83
C LEU A 191 -21.27 47.92 22.53
N GLN A 192 -22.38 47.21 22.30
CA GLN A 192 -23.68 47.84 22.12
C GLN A 192 -24.17 48.54 23.40
N GLU A 193 -23.98 47.92 24.57
CA GLU A 193 -24.27 48.55 25.86
C GLU A 193 -23.40 49.79 26.09
N GLU A 194 -22.10 49.71 25.83
CA GLU A 194 -21.19 50.87 25.91
C GLU A 194 -21.62 52.01 24.98
N MET A 195 -22.01 51.69 23.75
CA MET A 195 -22.50 52.69 22.78
C MET A 195 -23.75 53.41 23.28
N ILE A 196 -24.70 52.69 23.90
CA ILE A 196 -25.91 53.29 24.49
C ILE A 196 -25.51 54.27 25.60
N VAL A 197 -24.62 53.87 26.51
CA VAL A 197 -24.13 54.74 27.60
C VAL A 197 -23.43 55.99 27.08
N ILE A 198 -22.63 55.86 26.01
CA ILE A 198 -21.95 57.00 25.39
C ILE A 198 -22.96 57.96 24.73
N GLU A 199 -23.98 57.43 24.03
CA GLU A 199 -25.00 58.25 23.39
C GLU A 199 -25.87 58.99 24.42
N GLU A 200 -26.22 58.35 25.54
CA GLU A 200 -26.91 59.01 26.66
C GLU A 200 -26.08 60.16 27.24
N LYS A 201 -24.76 59.96 27.45
CA LYS A 201 -23.86 61.02 27.90
C LYS A 201 -23.78 62.16 26.89
N ARG A 202 -23.70 61.85 25.60
CA ARG A 202 -23.66 62.85 24.53
C ARG A 202 -24.94 63.67 24.51
N GLN A 203 -26.10 63.04 24.62
CA GLN A 203 -27.40 63.72 24.66
C GLN A 203 -27.45 64.71 25.83
N LYS A 204 -26.99 64.30 27.01
CA LYS A 204 -26.91 65.17 28.19
C LYS A 204 -25.99 66.38 27.99
N VAL A 205 -24.82 66.19 27.39
CA VAL A 205 -23.89 67.30 27.06
C VAL A 205 -24.52 68.28 26.06
N VAL A 206 -25.28 67.79 25.09
CA VAL A 206 -26.00 68.65 24.11
C VAL A 206 -27.10 69.46 24.80
N GLU A 207 -27.84 68.86 25.73
CA GLU A 207 -28.85 69.54 26.53
C GLU A 207 -28.22 70.66 27.39
N ASP A 208 -27.13 70.36 28.10
CA ASP A 208 -26.38 71.33 28.91
C ASP A 208 -25.85 72.50 28.06
N TYR A 209 -25.26 72.20 26.89
CA TYR A 209 -24.77 73.22 25.96
C TYR A 209 -25.90 74.16 25.49
N ASN A 210 -27.06 73.59 25.13
CA ASN A 210 -28.20 74.38 24.68
C ASN A 210 -28.74 75.27 25.81
N ALA A 211 -28.78 74.77 27.05
CA ALA A 211 -29.16 75.56 28.22
C ALA A 211 -28.20 76.74 28.46
N HIS A 212 -26.89 76.50 28.42
CA HIS A 212 -25.88 77.55 28.57
C HIS A 212 -25.92 78.59 27.45
N LYS A 213 -26.17 78.16 26.21
CA LYS A 213 -26.33 79.07 25.06
C LYS A 213 -27.53 80.01 25.24
N LEU A 214 -28.65 79.49 25.71
CA LEU A 214 -29.85 80.30 26.02
C LEU A 214 -29.57 81.34 27.12
N GLU A 215 -28.85 80.93 28.16
CA GLU A 215 -28.49 81.84 29.26
C GLU A 215 -27.52 82.95 28.79
N ALA A 216 -26.51 82.60 27.99
CA ALA A 216 -25.60 83.58 27.41
C ALA A 216 -26.34 84.62 26.54
N GLN A 217 -27.28 84.17 25.70
CA GLN A 217 -28.11 85.07 24.89
C GLN A 217 -28.98 86.00 25.74
N ARG A 218 -29.43 85.54 26.91
CA ARG A 218 -30.18 86.38 27.85
C ARG A 218 -29.30 87.46 28.45
N VAL A 219 -28.10 87.10 28.90
CA VAL A 219 -27.10 88.04 29.45
C VAL A 219 -26.70 89.08 28.39
N ASP A 220 -26.49 88.68 27.14
CA ASP A 220 -26.16 89.60 26.05
C ASP A 220 -27.26 90.64 25.81
N LYS A 221 -28.54 90.25 25.92
CA LYS A 221 -29.66 91.20 25.85
C LYS A 221 -29.64 92.19 27.00
N THR A 222 -29.41 91.72 28.23
CA THR A 222 -29.34 92.59 29.41
C THR A 222 -28.15 93.56 29.34
N ILE A 223 -27.00 93.12 28.80
CA ILE A 223 -25.85 94.00 28.55
C ILE A 223 -26.17 95.05 27.49
N ALA A 224 -26.90 94.69 26.42
CA ALA A 224 -27.30 95.64 25.38
C ALA A 224 -28.30 96.69 25.90
N GLU A 225 -29.23 96.29 26.78
CA GLU A 225 -30.15 97.19 27.47
C GLU A 225 -29.41 98.17 28.40
N LEU A 226 -28.46 97.67 29.21
CA LEU A 226 -27.65 98.50 30.11
C LEU A 226 -26.70 99.45 29.35
N LYS A 227 -26.25 99.10 28.14
CA LYS A 227 -25.44 99.97 27.28
C LYS A 227 -26.23 101.12 26.65
N LEU A 228 -27.57 101.03 26.59
CA LEU A 228 -28.44 102.09 26.08
C LEU A 228 -28.84 103.11 27.18
N GLU A 229 -28.58 102.81 28.46
CA GLU A 229 -28.96 103.64 29.62
C GLU A 229 -27.84 104.58 30.12
N VAL A 230 -26.69 104.63 29.44
CA VAL A 230 -25.59 105.56 29.78
C VAL A 230 -25.69 106.86 28.97
N VAL A 231 -26.51 107.75 29.55
CA VAL A 231 -26.56 109.23 29.54
C VAL A 231 -25.78 109.99 28.46
N ASN A 232 -26.52 110.83 27.72
CA ASN A 232 -26.05 112.12 27.24
C ASN A 232 -27.08 113.22 27.48
N SER A 233 -26.55 114.41 27.77
CA SER A 233 -27.13 115.76 27.65
C SER A 233 -27.64 116.46 28.92
N PRO A 234 -27.64 117.82 28.94
CA PRO A 234 -26.75 118.65 29.76
C PRO A 234 -27.56 119.77 30.47
N GLU A 235 -26.91 120.86 30.85
CA GLU A 235 -27.52 122.15 31.29
C GLU A 235 -27.75 122.32 32.78
N GLU A 236 -26.70 122.72 33.52
CA GLU A 236 -26.92 123.61 34.69
C GLU A 236 -25.71 124.42 35.19
N TYR A 237 -24.69 124.68 34.35
CA TYR A 237 -23.47 125.37 34.83
C TYR A 237 -22.95 126.48 33.90
N LYS A 238 -23.83 127.36 33.42
CA LYS A 238 -23.43 128.56 32.64
C LYS A 238 -22.98 129.77 33.46
N THR A 239 -23.12 129.77 34.79
CA THR A 239 -22.77 130.94 35.62
C THR A 239 -21.47 130.76 36.43
N ARG A 240 -20.85 129.59 36.37
CA ARG A 240 -19.57 129.29 37.07
C ARG A 240 -18.33 129.43 36.18
N LEU A 241 -18.53 129.70 34.89
CA LEU A 241 -17.49 129.73 33.86
C LEU A 241 -16.55 130.95 33.99
N TYR A 242 -17.08 132.12 34.35
CA TYR A 242 -16.31 133.37 34.27
C TYR A 242 -15.21 133.51 35.35
N ASN A 243 -15.40 132.91 36.53
CA ASN A 243 -14.38 132.88 37.59
C ASN A 243 -13.33 131.76 37.41
N LEU A 244 -13.61 130.76 36.57
CA LEU A 244 -12.69 129.66 36.27
C LEU A 244 -11.76 129.99 35.10
N GLU A 245 -12.14 130.91 34.20
CA GLU A 245 -11.36 131.27 33.01
C GLU A 245 -10.00 131.92 33.32
N GLU A 246 -9.88 132.69 34.41
CA GLU A 246 -8.58 133.25 34.83
C GLU A 246 -7.66 132.21 35.50
N GLN A 247 -8.19 131.28 36.30
CA GLN A 247 -7.39 130.19 36.88
C GLN A 247 -7.01 129.12 35.84
N ASN A 248 -7.78 129.00 34.75
CA ASN A 248 -7.53 128.03 33.69
C ASN A 248 -6.35 128.43 32.81
N LYS A 249 -6.13 129.73 32.58
CA LYS A 249 -5.04 130.21 31.71
C LYS A 249 -3.65 129.84 32.22
N ALA A 250 -3.43 129.87 33.54
CA ALA A 250 -2.16 129.46 34.16
C ALA A 250 -2.01 127.92 34.25
N LYS A 251 -3.10 127.16 34.32
CA LYS A 251 -3.07 125.68 34.34
C LYS A 251 -3.03 125.04 32.95
N ILE A 252 -3.39 125.76 31.90
CA ILE A 252 -3.32 125.30 30.51
C ILE A 252 -1.86 125.16 30.06
N GLU A 253 -0.98 126.11 30.40
CA GLU A 253 0.46 126.01 30.06
C GLU A 253 1.18 124.89 30.83
N GLU A 254 0.73 124.57 32.05
CA GLU A 254 1.26 123.45 32.84
C GLU A 254 0.71 122.09 32.34
N ARG A 255 -0.56 122.05 31.88
CA ARG A 255 -1.17 120.87 31.27
C ARG A 255 -0.65 120.56 29.88
N GLU A 256 -0.35 121.55 29.03
CA GLU A 256 0.20 121.28 27.69
C GLU A 256 1.56 120.56 27.78
N LYS A 257 2.45 120.98 28.69
CA LYS A 257 3.72 120.28 28.94
C LYS A 257 3.54 118.86 29.51
N MET A 258 2.52 118.65 30.35
CA MET A 258 2.21 117.33 30.92
C MET A 258 1.47 116.43 29.93
N GLN A 259 0.72 117.00 29.00
CA GLN A 259 -0.03 116.30 27.97
C GLN A 259 0.89 115.84 26.84
N ASP A 260 1.91 116.62 26.48
CA ASP A 260 2.96 116.20 25.55
C ASP A 260 3.76 115.01 26.08
N THR A 261 4.08 115.01 27.39
CA THR A 261 4.75 113.87 28.04
C THR A 261 3.83 112.67 28.23
N PHE A 262 2.53 112.87 28.49
CA PHE A 262 1.55 111.79 28.59
C PHE A 262 1.26 111.14 27.23
N LEU A 263 1.12 111.93 26.15
CA LEU A 263 0.93 111.44 24.79
C LEU A 263 2.17 110.65 24.32
N ALA A 264 3.38 111.17 24.58
CA ALA A 264 4.61 110.44 24.29
C ALA A 264 4.71 109.11 25.05
N LYS A 265 4.28 109.08 26.33
CA LYS A 265 4.27 107.86 27.14
C LYS A 265 3.18 106.87 26.69
N ASN A 266 2.02 107.35 26.25
CA ASN A 266 0.96 106.51 25.70
C ASN A 266 1.33 105.91 24.34
N GLU A 267 2.02 106.66 23.48
CA GLU A 267 2.60 106.11 22.26
C GLU A 267 3.67 105.07 22.55
N LEU A 268 4.48 105.29 23.59
CA LEU A 268 5.47 104.31 24.04
C LEU A 268 4.80 103.02 24.54
N VAL A 269 3.74 103.13 25.34
CA VAL A 269 2.94 101.97 25.82
C VAL A 269 2.31 101.23 24.64
N LYS A 270 1.70 101.93 23.67
CA LYS A 270 1.19 101.29 22.44
C LYS A 270 2.29 100.59 21.65
N LYS A 271 3.49 101.17 21.56
CA LYS A 271 4.64 100.50 20.92
C LYS A 271 5.03 99.24 21.69
N TYR A 272 5.07 99.28 23.03
CA TYR A 272 5.35 98.10 23.85
C TYR A 272 4.27 97.02 23.73
N GLU A 273 2.99 97.37 23.77
CA GLU A 273 1.87 96.42 23.59
C GLU A 273 1.91 95.78 22.19
N ASN A 274 2.22 96.55 21.15
CA ASN A 274 2.39 96.01 19.80
C ASN A 274 3.58 95.04 19.74
N ILE A 275 4.72 95.39 20.34
CA ILE A 275 5.89 94.51 20.44
C ILE A 275 5.55 93.24 21.22
N LEU A 276 4.83 93.35 22.34
CA LEU A 276 4.45 92.22 23.19
C LEU A 276 3.48 91.29 22.46
N SER A 277 2.47 91.84 21.77
CA SER A 277 1.56 91.05 20.93
C SER A 277 2.29 90.37 19.77
N PHE A 278 3.31 91.02 19.20
CA PHE A 278 4.14 90.43 18.15
C PHE A 278 4.98 89.29 18.71
N VAL A 279 5.65 89.48 19.84
CA VAL A 279 6.45 88.44 20.51
C VAL A 279 5.57 87.25 20.89
N GLN A 280 4.37 87.49 21.40
CA GLN A 280 3.43 86.45 21.78
C GLN A 280 2.92 85.65 20.56
N LYS A 281 2.60 86.34 19.46
CA LYS A 281 2.29 85.68 18.17
C LYS A 281 3.46 84.87 17.61
N GLN A 282 4.70 85.35 17.78
CA GLN A 282 5.87 84.57 17.37
C GLN A 282 6.07 83.35 18.29
N TYR A 283 5.82 83.49 19.59
CA TYR A 283 5.93 82.40 20.55
C TYR A 283 4.90 81.29 20.30
N GLU A 284 3.65 81.66 19.98
CA GLU A 284 2.60 80.72 19.53
C GLU A 284 3.04 79.96 18.26
N LYS A 285 3.60 80.66 17.28
CA LYS A 285 4.17 80.02 16.07
C LYS A 285 5.31 79.06 16.40
N PHE A 286 6.17 79.38 17.37
CA PHE A 286 7.23 78.46 17.81
C PHE A 286 6.66 77.22 18.50
N SER A 287 5.54 77.34 19.24
CA SER A 287 4.81 76.19 19.78
C SER A 287 4.28 75.30 18.67
N GLU A 288 3.61 75.88 17.67
CA GLU A 288 3.10 75.14 16.51
C GLU A 288 4.23 74.43 15.75
N ILE A 289 5.37 75.10 15.55
CA ILE A 289 6.55 74.51 14.89
C ILE A 289 7.09 73.31 15.70
N ARG A 290 7.12 73.41 17.03
CA ARG A 290 7.55 72.30 17.91
C ARG A 290 6.60 71.11 17.78
N ASP A 291 5.30 71.36 17.79
CA ASP A 291 4.29 70.29 17.69
C ASP A 291 4.34 69.62 16.31
N ILE A 292 4.51 70.41 15.25
CA ILE A 292 4.76 69.92 13.88
C ILE A 292 6.05 69.08 13.82
N TYR A 293 7.12 69.52 14.49
CA TYR A 293 8.40 68.80 14.52
C TYR A 293 8.28 67.46 15.26
N GLU A 294 7.58 67.41 16.39
CA GLU A 294 7.30 66.15 17.08
C GLU A 294 6.45 65.20 16.25
N HIS A 295 5.43 65.74 15.56
CA HIS A 295 4.61 64.95 14.65
C HIS A 295 5.46 64.40 13.49
N LEU A 296 6.29 65.23 12.85
CA LEU A 296 7.19 64.81 11.78
C LEU A 296 8.16 63.72 12.25
N LYS A 297 8.70 63.84 13.47
CA LYS A 297 9.59 62.83 14.06
C LYS A 297 8.87 61.49 14.27
N LYS A 298 7.63 61.51 14.78
CA LYS A 298 6.79 60.30 14.92
C LYS A 298 6.46 59.68 13.56
N THR A 299 6.07 60.50 12.58
CA THR A 299 5.77 60.05 11.21
C THR A 299 7.00 59.45 10.54
N ASN A 300 8.19 60.02 10.74
CA ASN A 300 9.43 59.49 10.19
C ASN A 300 9.78 58.10 10.77
N ILE A 301 9.60 57.91 12.08
CA ILE A 301 9.79 56.60 12.73
C ILE A 301 8.79 55.56 12.18
N GLN A 302 7.52 55.95 12.00
CA GLN A 302 6.53 55.08 11.36
C GLN A 302 6.89 54.76 9.91
N GLY A 303 7.38 55.74 9.14
CA GLY A 303 7.84 55.57 7.77
C GLY A 303 9.01 54.59 7.66
N GLU A 304 10.00 54.69 8.55
CA GLU A 304 11.11 53.72 8.63
C GLU A 304 10.63 52.31 8.98
N ASN A 305 9.64 52.18 9.87
CA ASN A 305 9.09 50.89 10.25
C ASN A 305 8.32 50.23 9.09
N ILE A 306 7.49 51.02 8.38
CA ILE A 306 6.79 50.57 7.17
C ILE A 306 7.81 50.17 6.11
N LYS A 307 8.88 50.93 5.92
CA LYS A 307 9.96 50.59 4.97
C LYS A 307 10.59 49.24 5.29
N LYS A 308 10.89 48.96 6.56
CA LYS A 308 11.40 47.64 7.00
C LYS A 308 10.40 46.51 6.73
N GLN A 309 9.10 46.74 6.96
CA GLN A 309 8.06 45.75 6.65
C GLN A 309 7.96 45.49 5.15
N VAL A 310 8.00 46.54 4.33
CA VAL A 310 8.00 46.43 2.86
C VAL A 310 9.22 45.67 2.37
N ASP A 311 10.41 45.96 2.89
CA ASP A 311 11.64 45.25 2.53
C ASP A 311 11.56 43.76 2.93
N THR A 312 10.96 43.44 4.08
CA THR A 312 10.72 42.06 4.54
C THR A 312 9.75 41.34 3.60
N MET A 313 8.60 41.95 3.28
CA MET A 313 7.64 41.39 2.32
C MET A 313 8.26 41.19 0.93
N LYS A 314 9.14 42.09 0.50
CA LYS A 314 9.85 41.96 -0.78
C LYS A 314 10.76 40.74 -0.80
N ASN A 315 11.45 40.46 0.30
CA ASN A 315 12.27 39.26 0.45
C ASN A 315 11.39 37.99 0.44
N ASP A 316 10.27 37.99 1.16
CA ASP A 316 9.33 36.87 1.21
C ASP A 316 8.74 36.57 -0.18
N ILE A 317 8.33 37.61 -0.92
CA ILE A 317 7.85 37.49 -2.31
C ILE A 317 8.95 36.89 -3.20
N THR A 318 10.20 37.33 -3.04
CA THR A 318 11.32 36.81 -3.84
C THR A 318 11.58 35.34 -3.54
N GLU A 319 11.46 34.93 -2.27
CA GLU A 319 11.59 33.53 -1.86
C GLU A 319 10.44 32.66 -2.38
N LEU A 320 9.20 33.17 -2.33
CA LEU A 320 8.02 32.50 -2.88
C LEU A 320 8.11 32.31 -4.40
N ILE A 321 8.56 33.34 -5.13
CA ILE A 321 8.80 33.23 -6.58
C ILE A 321 9.86 32.17 -6.88
N LYS A 322 10.91 32.09 -6.06
CA LYS A 322 11.96 31.07 -6.21
C LYS A 322 11.42 29.66 -5.95
N LYS A 323 10.59 29.48 -4.92
CA LYS A 323 9.90 28.20 -4.62
C LYS A 323 8.93 27.80 -5.73
N HIS A 324 8.16 28.74 -6.26
CA HIS A 324 7.24 28.49 -7.38
C HIS A 324 7.97 28.02 -8.64
N LYS A 325 9.07 28.68 -9.00
CA LYS A 325 9.91 28.28 -10.14
C LYS A 325 10.47 26.85 -9.99
N MET A 326 10.93 26.49 -8.78
CA MET A 326 11.40 25.14 -8.51
C MET A 326 10.28 24.09 -8.59
N GLN A 327 9.03 24.46 -8.26
CA GLN A 327 7.86 23.58 -8.41
C GLN A 327 7.41 23.42 -9.87
N GLU A 328 7.42 24.49 -10.67
CA GLU A 328 7.12 24.40 -12.12
C GLU A 328 8.12 23.52 -12.87
N ASP A 329 9.41 23.61 -12.55
CA ASP A 329 10.45 22.76 -13.14
C ASP A 329 10.30 21.28 -12.76
N HIS A 330 9.69 20.97 -11.60
CA HIS A 330 9.44 19.58 -11.16
C HIS A 330 8.11 19.02 -11.69
N GLN A 331 7.08 19.84 -11.91
CA GLN A 331 5.78 19.36 -12.41
C GLN A 331 5.82 18.88 -13.86
N GLY A 332 6.59 19.52 -14.74
CA GLY A 332 6.74 19.07 -16.13
C GLY A 332 7.38 17.68 -16.24
N SER A 333 8.50 17.48 -15.55
CA SER A 333 9.22 16.20 -15.50
C SER A 333 8.36 15.05 -14.94
N THR A 334 7.61 15.32 -13.87
CA THR A 334 6.78 14.29 -13.22
C THR A 334 5.57 13.88 -14.07
N ILE A 335 4.94 14.82 -14.78
CA ILE A 335 3.81 14.53 -15.67
C ILE A 335 4.27 13.74 -16.89
N ASP A 336 5.43 14.08 -17.46
CA ASP A 336 6.01 13.38 -18.60
C ASP A 336 6.45 11.94 -18.24
N GLU A 337 7.02 11.73 -17.04
CA GLU A 337 7.32 10.39 -16.51
C GLU A 337 6.06 9.55 -16.30
N ILE A 338 5.01 10.12 -15.73
CA ILE A 338 3.73 9.43 -15.52
C ILE A 338 3.10 9.08 -16.87
N HIS A 339 3.16 9.98 -17.86
CA HIS A 339 2.67 9.70 -19.21
C HIS A 339 3.48 8.61 -19.92
N ALA A 340 4.81 8.60 -19.78
CA ALA A 340 5.68 7.57 -20.32
C ALA A 340 5.38 6.20 -19.70
N GLN A 341 5.30 6.11 -18.36
CA GLN A 341 4.95 4.87 -17.66
C GLN A 341 3.55 4.37 -18.02
N THR A 342 2.58 5.27 -18.13
CA THR A 342 1.20 4.91 -18.49
C THR A 342 1.14 4.36 -19.91
N LYS A 343 1.88 4.97 -20.85
CA LYS A 343 1.97 4.51 -22.25
C LYS A 343 2.66 3.15 -22.35
N GLU A 344 3.73 2.94 -21.60
CA GLU A 344 4.45 1.66 -21.54
C GLU A 344 3.54 0.54 -21.02
N ARG A 345 2.87 0.75 -19.87
CA ARG A 345 1.90 -0.19 -19.28
C ARG A 345 0.75 -0.50 -20.22
N LEU A 346 0.22 0.51 -20.92
CA LEU A 346 -0.87 0.30 -21.88
C LEU A 346 -0.42 -0.57 -23.06
N THR A 347 0.84 -0.44 -23.48
CA THR A 347 1.41 -1.20 -24.58
C THR A 347 1.58 -2.66 -24.20
N THR A 348 2.11 -2.94 -23.00
CA THR A 348 2.23 -4.32 -22.47
C THR A 348 0.88 -5.00 -22.35
N VAL A 349 -0.16 -4.29 -21.89
CA VAL A 349 -1.52 -4.82 -21.78
C VAL A 349 -2.10 -5.13 -23.16
N ARG A 350 -1.87 -4.28 -24.16
CA ARG A 350 -2.31 -4.52 -25.55
C ARG A 350 -1.63 -5.73 -26.18
N GLU A 351 -0.34 -5.90 -25.95
CA GLU A 351 0.43 -7.06 -26.42
C GLU A 351 -0.06 -8.36 -25.76
N LEU A 352 -0.23 -8.34 -24.44
CA LEU A 352 -0.79 -9.49 -23.70
C LEU A 352 -2.18 -9.85 -24.20
N HIS A 353 -3.04 -8.85 -24.45
CA HIS A 353 -4.36 -9.08 -25.00
C HIS A 353 -4.31 -9.72 -26.39
N ALA A 354 -3.44 -9.23 -27.28
CA ALA A 354 -3.25 -9.83 -28.61
C ALA A 354 -2.76 -11.28 -28.53
N GLN A 355 -1.83 -11.56 -27.62
CA GLN A 355 -1.30 -12.91 -27.39
C GLN A 355 -2.36 -13.86 -26.85
N LEU A 356 -3.16 -13.42 -25.87
CA LEU A 356 -4.28 -14.20 -25.33
C LEU A 356 -5.34 -14.47 -26.40
N LEU A 357 -5.62 -13.50 -27.28
CA LEU A 357 -6.57 -13.68 -28.37
C LEU A 357 -6.06 -14.72 -29.38
N SER A 358 -4.77 -14.71 -29.69
CA SER A 358 -4.12 -15.71 -30.54
C SER A 358 -4.18 -17.10 -29.90
N ASN A 359 -3.82 -17.21 -28.62
CA ASN A 359 -3.88 -18.47 -27.87
C ASN A 359 -5.30 -19.03 -27.80
N LYS A 360 -6.32 -18.17 -27.61
CA LYS A 360 -7.72 -18.57 -27.65
C LYS A 360 -8.10 -19.19 -28.99
N LYS A 361 -7.71 -18.55 -30.11
CA LYS A 361 -7.97 -19.11 -31.45
C LYS A 361 -7.31 -20.48 -31.62
N LEU A 362 -6.06 -20.62 -31.19
CA LEU A 362 -5.30 -21.86 -31.31
C LEU A 362 -5.90 -22.99 -30.45
N ALA A 363 -6.36 -22.66 -29.24
CA ALA A 363 -7.05 -23.62 -28.36
C ALA A 363 -8.40 -24.08 -28.94
N VAL A 364 -9.15 -23.18 -29.58
CA VAL A 364 -10.42 -23.54 -30.25
C VAL A 364 -10.18 -24.50 -31.40
N VAL A 365 -9.13 -24.28 -32.22
CA VAL A 365 -8.76 -25.20 -33.31
C VAL A 365 -8.41 -26.58 -32.76
N LYS A 366 -7.55 -26.66 -31.73
CA LYS A 366 -7.18 -27.93 -31.08
C LYS A 366 -8.38 -28.66 -30.47
N LEU A 367 -9.33 -27.93 -29.88
CA LEU A 367 -10.56 -28.52 -29.35
C LEU A 367 -11.37 -29.19 -30.46
N GLU A 368 -11.49 -28.54 -31.61
CA GLU A 368 -12.27 -29.06 -32.73
C GLU A 368 -11.58 -30.28 -33.37
N GLU A 369 -10.26 -30.25 -33.53
CA GLU A 369 -9.47 -31.42 -33.95
C GLU A 369 -9.66 -32.61 -33.00
N ASN A 370 -9.60 -32.38 -31.68
CA ASN A 370 -9.80 -33.43 -30.69
C ASN A 370 -11.23 -34.01 -30.71
N LYS A 371 -12.25 -33.18 -30.99
CA LYS A 371 -13.62 -33.69 -31.17
C LYS A 371 -13.73 -34.60 -32.38
N VAL A 372 -13.08 -34.25 -33.50
CA VAL A 372 -13.07 -35.10 -34.71
C VAL A 372 -12.42 -36.44 -34.38
N LEU A 373 -11.24 -36.44 -33.75
CA LEU A 373 -10.54 -37.66 -33.35
C LEU A 373 -11.35 -38.52 -32.36
N TYR A 374 -12.04 -37.89 -31.42
CA TYR A 374 -12.91 -38.59 -30.48
C TYR A 374 -14.09 -39.27 -31.20
N ASN A 375 -14.71 -38.57 -32.15
CA ASN A 375 -15.82 -39.11 -32.93
C ASN A 375 -15.37 -40.29 -33.80
N GLU A 376 -14.21 -40.20 -34.45
CA GLU A 376 -13.60 -41.31 -35.20
C GLU A 376 -13.34 -42.52 -34.31
N SER A 377 -12.73 -42.32 -33.15
CA SER A 377 -12.48 -43.39 -32.17
C SER A 377 -13.78 -44.05 -31.69
N CYS A 378 -14.84 -43.27 -31.52
CA CYS A 378 -16.16 -43.78 -31.14
C CYS A 378 -16.78 -44.64 -32.25
N MET A 379 -16.65 -44.21 -33.51
CA MET A 379 -17.09 -44.98 -34.67
C MET A 379 -16.35 -46.33 -34.77
N ASP A 380 -15.03 -46.34 -34.58
CA ASP A 380 -14.25 -47.58 -34.63
C ASP A 380 -14.57 -48.52 -33.47
N LYS A 381 -14.79 -47.97 -32.26
CA LYS A 381 -15.29 -48.76 -31.12
C LYS A 381 -16.63 -49.44 -31.45
N ASN A 382 -17.54 -48.73 -32.12
CA ASN A 382 -18.84 -49.30 -32.51
C ASN A 382 -18.65 -50.41 -33.56
N LYS A 383 -17.79 -50.22 -34.58
CA LYS A 383 -17.47 -51.28 -35.55
C LYS A 383 -16.92 -52.54 -34.89
N ILE A 384 -15.99 -52.39 -33.92
CA ILE A 384 -15.43 -53.53 -33.17
C ILE A 384 -16.53 -54.23 -32.37
N LYS A 385 -17.42 -53.47 -31.72
CA LYS A 385 -18.55 -54.02 -30.96
C LYS A 385 -19.49 -54.84 -31.85
N ASP A 386 -19.76 -54.37 -33.07
CA ASP A 386 -20.59 -55.08 -34.03
C ASP A 386 -19.91 -56.36 -34.56
N LEU A 387 -18.59 -56.31 -34.79
CA LEU A 387 -17.79 -57.49 -35.13
C LEU A 387 -17.81 -58.55 -34.02
N ILE A 388 -17.62 -58.13 -32.75
CA ILE A 388 -17.68 -59.04 -31.60
C ILE A 388 -19.05 -59.73 -31.55
N LYS A 389 -20.15 -58.98 -31.64
CA LYS A 389 -21.50 -59.55 -31.66
C LYS A 389 -21.71 -60.56 -32.78
N LYS A 390 -21.15 -60.28 -33.96
CA LYS A 390 -21.22 -61.19 -35.10
C LYS A 390 -20.49 -62.50 -34.80
N ILE A 391 -19.25 -62.42 -34.32
CA ILE A 391 -18.44 -63.59 -33.95
C ILE A 391 -19.09 -64.39 -32.81
N GLU A 392 -19.64 -63.72 -31.80
CA GLU A 392 -20.38 -64.36 -30.71
C GLU A 392 -21.59 -65.15 -31.26
N GLY A 393 -22.33 -64.56 -32.21
CA GLY A 393 -23.45 -65.22 -32.88
C GLY A 393 -23.02 -66.46 -33.67
N GLU A 394 -21.96 -66.34 -34.48
CA GLU A 394 -21.39 -67.45 -35.26
C GLU A 394 -20.87 -68.57 -34.34
N THR A 395 -20.17 -68.21 -33.27
CA THR A 395 -19.62 -69.16 -32.28
C THR A 395 -20.73 -69.90 -31.56
N SER A 396 -21.80 -69.19 -31.14
CA SER A 396 -22.96 -69.79 -30.49
C SER A 396 -23.68 -70.77 -31.42
N ALA A 397 -23.85 -70.42 -32.70
CA ALA A 397 -24.42 -71.31 -33.70
C ALA A 397 -23.55 -72.56 -33.93
N PHE A 398 -22.23 -72.39 -34.00
CA PHE A 398 -21.29 -73.50 -34.14
C PHE A 398 -21.34 -74.46 -32.94
N ILE A 399 -21.28 -73.93 -31.71
CA ILE A 399 -21.37 -74.74 -30.48
C ILE A 399 -22.68 -75.53 -30.48
N LYS A 400 -23.80 -74.90 -30.82
CA LYS A 400 -25.10 -75.57 -30.88
C LYS A 400 -25.09 -76.73 -31.88
N ASN A 401 -24.49 -76.54 -33.05
CA ASN A 401 -24.36 -77.59 -34.07
C ASN A 401 -23.49 -78.76 -33.59
N CYS A 402 -22.34 -78.47 -32.96
CA CYS A 402 -21.49 -79.51 -32.34
C CYS A 402 -22.24 -80.30 -31.26
N GLN A 403 -23.02 -79.61 -30.43
CA GLN A 403 -23.85 -80.24 -29.40
C GLN A 403 -24.91 -81.17 -30.02
N GLU A 404 -25.57 -80.74 -31.10
CA GLU A 404 -26.55 -81.54 -31.83
C GLU A 404 -25.92 -82.79 -32.47
N LEU A 405 -24.75 -82.66 -33.09
CA LEU A 405 -23.99 -83.79 -33.64
C LEU A 405 -23.60 -84.79 -32.54
N TYR A 406 -23.03 -84.31 -31.44
CA TYR A 406 -22.68 -85.14 -30.29
C TYR A 406 -23.91 -85.89 -29.74
N ASN A 407 -25.02 -85.19 -29.54
CA ASN A 407 -26.26 -85.80 -29.06
C ASN A 407 -26.79 -86.88 -30.03
N ASN A 408 -26.66 -86.68 -31.34
CA ASN A 408 -27.04 -87.67 -32.35
C ASN A 408 -26.11 -88.89 -32.33
N GLU A 409 -24.80 -88.69 -32.17
CA GLU A 409 -23.83 -89.78 -32.06
C GLU A 409 -24.09 -90.63 -30.81
N ILE A 410 -24.28 -90.01 -29.65
CA ILE A 410 -24.67 -90.69 -28.41
C ILE A 410 -25.99 -91.46 -28.59
N ARG A 411 -26.99 -90.87 -29.26
CA ARG A 411 -28.25 -91.57 -29.54
C ARG A 411 -28.05 -92.79 -30.43
N ASN A 412 -27.21 -92.69 -31.46
CA ASN A 412 -26.88 -93.79 -32.35
C ASN A 412 -26.16 -94.91 -31.60
N GLU A 413 -25.19 -94.57 -30.75
CA GLU A 413 -24.45 -95.53 -29.92
C GLU A 413 -25.40 -96.28 -28.97
N ILE A 414 -26.28 -95.56 -28.27
CA ILE A 414 -27.31 -96.17 -27.40
C ILE A 414 -28.21 -97.13 -28.21
N ASN A 415 -28.58 -96.77 -29.44
CA ASN A 415 -29.39 -97.62 -30.29
C ASN A 415 -28.62 -98.88 -30.72
N LEU A 416 -27.36 -98.75 -31.13
CA LEU A 416 -26.49 -99.88 -31.48
C LEU A 416 -26.30 -100.82 -30.28
N GLN A 417 -26.09 -100.28 -29.09
CA GLN A 417 -25.94 -101.06 -27.87
C GLN A 417 -27.23 -101.81 -27.52
N LYS A 418 -28.41 -101.21 -27.74
CA LYS A 418 -29.70 -101.91 -27.61
C LYS A 418 -29.85 -103.04 -28.63
N TYR A 419 -29.48 -102.81 -29.90
CA TYR A 419 -29.50 -103.86 -30.92
C TYR A 419 -28.54 -105.00 -30.60
N PHE A 420 -27.33 -104.68 -30.16
CA PHE A 420 -26.33 -105.67 -29.75
C PHE A 420 -26.83 -106.50 -28.57
N ASN A 421 -27.35 -105.87 -27.52
CA ASN A 421 -27.90 -106.57 -26.35
C ASN A 421 -29.07 -107.49 -26.75
N ARG A 422 -29.95 -107.03 -27.66
CA ARG A 422 -31.08 -107.83 -28.14
C ARG A 422 -30.61 -109.04 -28.98
N ALA A 423 -29.63 -108.85 -29.87
CA ALA A 423 -29.03 -109.94 -30.64
C ALA A 423 -28.25 -110.93 -29.75
N TRP A 424 -27.60 -110.43 -28.69
CA TRP A 424 -26.92 -111.24 -27.70
C TRP A 424 -27.90 -112.11 -26.91
N GLU A 425 -29.02 -111.55 -26.46
CA GLU A 425 -30.11 -112.28 -25.79
C GLU A 425 -30.75 -113.34 -26.72
N GLU A 426 -30.98 -113.03 -28.00
CA GLU A 426 -31.49 -113.98 -28.99
C GLU A 426 -30.51 -115.14 -29.29
N SER A 427 -29.20 -114.90 -29.21
CA SER A 427 -28.18 -115.94 -29.38
C SER A 427 -28.07 -116.90 -28.17
N HIS A 428 -28.42 -116.44 -26.96
CA HIS A 428 -28.39 -117.26 -25.75
C HIS A 428 -29.69 -118.04 -25.52
N ASN A 429 -30.81 -117.63 -26.12
CA ASN A 429 -32.08 -118.38 -26.07
C ASN A 429 -32.19 -119.51 -27.11
N ASN A 430 -31.13 -119.78 -27.91
CA ASN A 430 -31.10 -120.87 -28.91
C ASN A 430 -30.15 -122.03 -28.52
N ILE A 431 -29.77 -122.16 -27.23
CA ILE A 431 -28.91 -123.24 -26.70
C ILE A 431 -29.64 -124.10 -25.63
N GLU A 432 -30.96 -124.03 -25.54
CA GLU A 432 -31.81 -125.08 -24.94
C GLU A 432 -32.72 -125.68 -26.01
#